data_AF-A0A259AWN4-F1
#
_entry.id   AF-A0A259AWN4-F1
#
_cell.length_a   1.000
_cell.length_b   1.000
_cell.length_c   1.000
_cell.angle_alpha   90.00
_cell.angle_beta   90.00
_cell.angle_gamma   90.00
#
_symmetry.space_group_name_H-M   'P 1'
#
loop_
_entity.id
_entity.type
_entity.pdbx_description
1 polymer ?
#
loop_
_entity_poly.entity_id
_entity_poly.type
_entity_poly.pdbx_seq_one_letter_code
_entity_poly.pdbx_strand_id
1 'polypeptide(L)'
;MRVPASKIVPVVLAGGTGTRLWPISRNTLPKQFLTLVTDKTLYQDTLLRTPPGAAFYPPIVVTNDDFRFFARRQASEVGIDATVVLEPARRDSAPALIAAAAMAQRLHGDDVLVLALAADHVVLKSKAFLEAVGKAAEVAATGKIVTFGIVPDSPRTSYGYIRPGAPLPAGGNAVAAFVEKPDRETASRYMSEGFLWNSGNFLFPA
;
A
#
# COMPACT_ATOMS: atom_id res chain seq x y z
N MET A 1 -9.44 29.37 -5.08
CA MET A 1 -9.82 28.34 -6.06
C MET A 1 -9.46 27.00 -5.44
N ARG A 2 -10.44 26.19 -4.98
CA ARG A 2 -10.14 24.87 -4.43
C ARG A 2 -9.69 24.00 -5.61
N VAL A 3 -8.42 23.58 -5.61
CA VAL A 3 -7.94 22.54 -6.53
C VAL A 3 -8.87 21.34 -6.34
N PRO A 4 -9.50 20.80 -7.39
CA PRO A 4 -10.27 19.57 -7.24
C PRO A 4 -9.33 18.52 -6.65
N ALA A 5 -9.76 17.82 -5.59
CA ALA A 5 -8.91 16.83 -4.94
C ALA A 5 -8.44 15.81 -5.99
N SER A 6 -7.13 15.75 -6.24
CA SER A 6 -6.52 14.87 -7.22
C SER A 6 -6.97 13.44 -6.94
N LYS A 7 -7.55 12.81 -7.96
CA LYS A 7 -8.13 11.47 -7.82
C LYS A 7 -7.00 10.44 -7.68
N ILE A 8 -7.27 9.38 -6.93
CA ILE A 8 -6.23 8.45 -6.46
C ILE A 8 -6.22 7.20 -7.34
N VAL A 9 -5.03 6.77 -7.79
CA VAL A 9 -4.80 5.47 -8.43
C VAL A 9 -4.29 4.49 -7.36
N PRO A 10 -5.06 3.45 -7.01
CA PRO A 10 -4.55 2.39 -6.15
C PRO A 10 -3.49 1.59 -6.91
N VAL A 11 -2.30 1.46 -6.34
CA VAL A 11 -1.20 0.64 -6.86
C VAL A 11 -0.99 -0.54 -5.92
N VAL A 12 -1.36 -1.73 -6.36
CA VAL A 12 -1.27 -2.97 -5.58
C VAL A 12 0.00 -3.74 -5.97
N LEU A 13 0.92 -3.86 -5.03
CA LEU A 13 2.16 -4.63 -5.20
C LEU A 13 1.90 -6.10 -4.87
N ALA A 14 1.91 -6.94 -5.91
CA ALA A 14 1.56 -8.37 -5.85
C ALA A 14 2.69 -9.30 -6.32
N GLY A 15 3.96 -8.86 -6.28
CA GLY A 15 5.13 -9.64 -6.70
C GLY A 15 5.73 -10.57 -5.63
N GLY A 16 5.19 -10.59 -4.41
CA GLY A 16 5.71 -11.41 -3.31
C GLY A 16 5.45 -12.91 -3.52
N THR A 17 6.48 -13.75 -3.38
CA THR A 17 6.34 -15.21 -3.48
C THR A 17 5.82 -15.89 -2.20
N GLY A 18 5.74 -15.15 -1.08
CA GLY A 18 5.09 -15.65 0.14
C GLY A 18 5.80 -16.80 0.87
N THR A 19 7.09 -17.03 0.65
CA THR A 19 7.87 -18.20 1.16
C THR A 19 7.80 -18.48 2.66
N ARG A 20 7.31 -17.53 3.47
CA ARG A 20 7.16 -17.64 4.94
C ARG A 20 5.88 -18.37 5.39
N LEU A 21 4.95 -18.70 4.47
CA LEU A 21 3.70 -19.42 4.79
C LEU A 21 3.69 -20.86 4.29
N TRP A 22 4.86 -21.47 4.11
CA TRP A 22 4.94 -22.89 3.76
C TRP A 22 4.33 -23.76 4.89
N PRO A 23 3.49 -24.78 4.60
CA PRO A 23 3.16 -25.37 3.30
C PRO A 23 1.95 -24.76 2.57
N ILE A 24 1.31 -23.74 3.15
CA ILE A 24 0.11 -23.10 2.62
C ILE A 24 0.43 -22.29 1.35
N SER A 25 1.56 -21.59 1.32
CA SER A 25 2.10 -20.97 0.11
C SER A 25 2.98 -21.96 -0.65
N ARG A 26 2.60 -22.30 -1.88
CA ARG A 26 3.46 -23.00 -2.85
C ARG A 26 4.02 -21.97 -3.85
N ASN A 27 5.14 -22.26 -4.50
CA ASN A 27 5.66 -21.42 -5.60
C ASN A 27 4.60 -21.15 -6.69
N THR A 28 3.61 -22.05 -6.82
CA THR A 28 2.50 -21.96 -7.77
C THR A 28 1.26 -21.23 -7.26
N LEU A 29 1.16 -20.90 -5.96
CA LEU A 29 0.04 -20.16 -5.39
C LEU A 29 0.50 -19.26 -4.23
N PRO A 30 0.91 -18.02 -4.54
CA PRO A 30 1.33 -17.03 -3.55
C PRO A 30 0.24 -16.70 -2.54
N LYS A 31 0.67 -16.32 -1.34
CA LYS A 31 -0.21 -16.04 -0.21
C LYS A 31 -1.27 -14.96 -0.47
N GLN A 32 -0.97 -13.96 -1.28
CA GLN A 32 -1.89 -12.89 -1.61
C GLN A 32 -3.11 -13.40 -2.39
N PHE A 33 -2.98 -14.54 -3.07
CA PHE A 33 -4.04 -15.17 -3.86
C PHE A 33 -4.77 -16.29 -3.09
N LEU A 34 -4.61 -16.36 -1.76
CA LEU A 34 -5.27 -17.31 -0.88
C LEU A 34 -6.34 -16.64 -0.02
N THR A 35 -7.42 -17.37 0.24
CA THR A 35 -8.46 -17.02 1.24
C THR A 35 -7.94 -17.37 2.63
N LEU A 36 -7.48 -16.37 3.39
CA LEU A 36 -6.86 -16.59 4.70
C LEU A 36 -7.67 -16.05 5.88
N VAL A 37 -8.41 -14.96 5.67
CA VAL A 37 -9.12 -14.26 6.75
C VAL A 37 -10.61 -14.10 6.44
N THR A 38 -10.95 -13.92 5.18
CA THR A 38 -12.32 -13.71 4.69
C THR A 38 -12.68 -14.80 3.67
N ASP A 39 -13.85 -14.68 3.05
CA ASP A 39 -14.27 -15.49 1.90
C ASP A 39 -13.52 -15.11 0.60
N LYS A 40 -12.66 -14.08 0.64
CA LYS A 40 -11.89 -13.56 -0.49
C LYS A 40 -10.40 -13.66 -0.24
N THR A 41 -9.63 -13.55 -1.31
CA THR A 41 -8.18 -13.51 -1.18
C THR A 41 -7.72 -12.17 -0.61
N LEU A 42 -6.55 -12.13 0.01
CA LEU A 42 -5.98 -10.87 0.53
C LEU A 42 -5.83 -9.81 -0.58
N TYR A 43 -5.51 -10.27 -1.80
CA TYR A 43 -5.46 -9.45 -2.99
C TYR A 43 -6.84 -8.88 -3.35
N GLN A 44 -7.89 -9.72 -3.38
CA GLN A 44 -9.25 -9.28 -3.64
C GLN A 44 -9.78 -8.31 -2.57
N ASP A 45 -9.53 -8.59 -1.29
CA ASP A 45 -9.87 -7.68 -0.19
C ASP A 45 -9.16 -6.32 -0.34
N THR A 46 -7.92 -6.33 -0.82
CA THR A 46 -7.17 -5.11 -1.08
C THR A 46 -7.77 -4.31 -2.24
N LEU A 47 -8.17 -4.97 -3.33
CA LEU A 47 -8.84 -4.30 -4.45
C LEU A 47 -10.20 -3.71 -4.05
N LEU A 48 -11.02 -4.48 -3.34
CA LEU A 48 -12.36 -4.07 -2.92
C LEU A 48 -12.35 -2.98 -1.86
N ARG A 49 -11.24 -2.79 -1.15
CA ARG A 49 -11.06 -1.69 -0.20
C ARG A 49 -10.92 -0.34 -0.90
N THR A 50 -10.47 -0.30 -2.14
CA THR A 50 -10.33 0.93 -2.94
C THR A 50 -11.03 0.76 -4.30
N PRO A 51 -12.37 0.61 -4.32
CA PRO A 51 -13.09 0.31 -5.54
C PRO A 51 -13.11 1.55 -6.46
N PRO A 52 -13.05 1.37 -7.79
CA PRO A 52 -13.16 2.48 -8.75
C PRO A 52 -14.45 3.28 -8.54
N GLY A 53 -14.37 4.60 -8.60
CA GLY A 53 -15.51 5.46 -8.32
C GLY A 53 -15.14 6.93 -8.29
N ALA A 54 -15.76 7.69 -7.39
CA ALA A 54 -15.49 9.14 -7.25
C ALA A 54 -14.06 9.41 -6.77
N ALA A 55 -13.58 8.69 -5.76
CA ALA A 55 -12.28 8.90 -5.13
C ALA A 55 -11.12 8.15 -5.81
N PHE A 56 -11.41 7.00 -6.43
CA PHE A 56 -10.39 6.10 -6.98
C PHE A 56 -10.58 5.86 -8.47
N TYR A 57 -9.46 5.83 -9.20
CA TYR A 57 -9.37 5.25 -10.53
C TYR A 57 -9.32 3.71 -10.46
N PRO A 58 -9.48 3.02 -11.60
CA PRO A 58 -9.12 1.61 -11.71
C PRO A 58 -7.71 1.32 -11.18
N PRO A 59 -7.50 0.22 -10.44
CA PRO A 59 -6.21 -0.05 -9.82
C PRO A 59 -5.17 -0.50 -10.85
N ILE A 60 -3.92 -0.16 -10.55
CA ILE A 60 -2.75 -0.73 -11.21
C ILE A 60 -2.20 -1.83 -10.30
N VAL A 61 -1.95 -3.00 -10.86
CA VAL A 61 -1.40 -4.15 -10.14
C VAL A 61 -0.03 -4.45 -10.70
N VAL A 62 0.99 -4.36 -9.85
CA VAL A 62 2.37 -4.67 -10.24
C VAL A 62 2.72 -6.06 -9.76
N THR A 63 3.13 -6.93 -10.69
CA THR A 63 3.47 -8.31 -10.38
C THR A 63 4.47 -8.87 -11.39
N ASN A 64 4.96 -10.09 -11.19
CA ASN A 64 5.83 -10.77 -12.15
C ASN A 64 5.01 -11.55 -13.21
N ASP A 65 5.70 -12.07 -14.23
CA ASP A 65 5.05 -12.81 -15.31
C ASP A 65 4.30 -14.07 -14.83
N ASP A 66 4.85 -14.77 -13.84
CA ASP A 66 4.28 -16.00 -13.28
C ASP A 66 2.87 -15.79 -12.70
N PHE A 67 2.59 -14.59 -12.18
CA PHE A 67 1.31 -14.27 -11.54
C PHE A 67 0.38 -13.42 -12.40
N ARG A 68 0.74 -13.13 -13.65
CA ARG A 68 -0.07 -12.27 -14.55
C ARG A 68 -1.54 -12.71 -14.65
N PHE A 69 -1.76 -14.01 -14.78
CA PHE A 69 -3.10 -14.56 -14.98
C PHE A 69 -3.89 -14.61 -13.68
N PHE A 70 -3.23 -14.89 -12.56
CA PHE A 70 -3.86 -14.85 -11.23
C PHE A 70 -4.32 -13.43 -10.90
N ALA A 71 -3.46 -12.43 -11.10
CA ALA A 71 -3.79 -11.04 -10.84
C ALA A 71 -5.01 -10.57 -11.66
N ARG A 72 -5.03 -10.85 -12.97
CA ARG A 72 -6.16 -10.49 -13.85
C ARG A 72 -7.43 -11.24 -13.48
N ARG A 73 -7.35 -12.57 -13.33
CA ARG A 73 -8.52 -13.42 -13.07
C ARG A 73 -9.17 -13.05 -11.74
N GLN A 74 -8.40 -12.95 -10.66
CA GLN A 74 -8.96 -12.65 -9.34
C GLN A 74 -9.52 -11.23 -9.23
N ALA A 75 -8.95 -10.25 -9.96
CA ALA A 75 -9.54 -8.91 -10.05
C ALA A 75 -10.90 -8.96 -10.77
N SER A 76 -10.96 -9.68 -11.90
CA SER A 76 -12.20 -9.86 -12.67
C SER A 76 -13.28 -10.62 -11.88
N GLU A 77 -12.91 -11.62 -11.09
CA GLU A 77 -13.83 -12.38 -10.22
C GLU A 77 -14.57 -11.49 -9.21
N VAL A 78 -13.98 -10.34 -8.84
CA VAL A 78 -14.60 -9.34 -7.95
C VAL A 78 -15.09 -8.09 -8.69
N GLY A 79 -15.17 -8.14 -10.03
CA GLY A 79 -15.70 -7.05 -10.85
C GLY A 79 -14.79 -5.84 -10.98
N ILE A 80 -13.48 -6.01 -10.74
CA ILE A 80 -12.49 -4.93 -10.83
C ILE A 80 -11.69 -5.09 -12.12
N ASP A 81 -11.77 -4.08 -13.00
CA ASP A 81 -10.89 -3.97 -14.16
C ASP A 81 -9.55 -3.36 -13.74
N ALA A 82 -8.51 -4.18 -13.68
CA ALA A 82 -7.19 -3.78 -13.18
C ALA A 82 -6.16 -3.75 -14.32
N THR A 83 -5.37 -2.67 -14.37
CA THR A 83 -4.20 -2.62 -15.26
C THR A 83 -3.06 -3.42 -14.64
N VAL A 84 -2.66 -4.52 -15.26
CA VAL A 84 -1.54 -5.34 -14.77
C VAL A 84 -0.23 -4.95 -15.44
N VAL A 85 0.72 -4.48 -14.64
CA VAL A 85 2.09 -4.13 -15.03
C VAL A 85 3.02 -5.26 -14.61
N LEU A 86 3.81 -5.75 -15.57
CA LEU A 86 4.72 -6.88 -15.35
C LEU A 86 6.14 -6.38 -15.05
N GLU A 87 6.69 -6.82 -13.93
CA GLU A 87 8.09 -6.61 -13.58
C GLU A 87 8.97 -7.58 -14.39
N PRO A 88 9.95 -7.09 -15.17
CA PRO A 88 10.85 -7.95 -15.94
C PRO A 88 11.85 -8.69 -15.03
N ALA A 89 12.09 -8.18 -13.83
CA ALA A 89 12.93 -8.78 -12.81
C ALA A 89 12.52 -8.25 -11.43
N ARG A 90 12.70 -9.06 -10.39
CA ARG A 90 12.43 -8.64 -9.01
C ARG A 90 13.47 -7.62 -8.56
N ARG A 91 13.04 -6.38 -8.30
CA ARG A 91 13.90 -5.26 -7.89
C ARG A 91 13.38 -4.49 -6.66
N ASP A 92 12.64 -5.18 -5.80
CA ASP A 92 11.95 -4.61 -4.62
C ASP A 92 10.90 -3.54 -4.97
N SER A 93 10.34 -2.87 -3.96
CA SER A 93 9.14 -2.04 -4.11
C SER A 93 9.38 -0.70 -4.82
N ALA A 94 10.55 -0.08 -4.69
CA ALA A 94 10.77 1.26 -5.24
C ALA A 94 10.68 1.29 -6.79
N PRO A 95 11.36 0.41 -7.55
CA PRO A 95 11.21 0.36 -9.00
C PRO A 95 9.80 0.01 -9.46
N ALA A 96 9.11 -0.89 -8.74
CA ALA A 96 7.72 -1.24 -9.01
C ALA A 96 6.80 -0.01 -8.87
N LEU A 97 6.99 0.79 -7.82
CA LEU A 97 6.22 2.02 -7.59
C LEU A 97 6.52 3.10 -8.63
N ILE A 98 7.78 3.26 -9.04
CA ILE A 98 8.15 4.21 -10.12
C ILE A 98 7.46 3.84 -11.43
N ALA A 99 7.50 2.57 -11.81
CA ALA A 99 6.84 2.10 -13.03
C ALA A 99 5.31 2.28 -12.97
N ALA A 100 4.71 2.02 -11.81
CA ALA A 100 3.28 2.21 -11.61
C ALA A 100 2.86 3.68 -11.61
N ALA A 101 3.68 4.58 -11.04
CA ALA A 101 3.44 6.02 -11.05
C ALA A 101 3.50 6.59 -12.48
N ALA A 102 4.52 6.21 -13.25
CA ALA A 102 4.61 6.56 -14.67
C ALA A 102 3.41 6.01 -15.48
N MET A 103 2.95 4.80 -15.15
CA MET A 103 1.74 4.24 -15.77
C MET A 103 0.48 5.01 -15.38
N ALA A 104 0.34 5.42 -14.11
CA ALA A 104 -0.76 6.24 -13.63
C ALA A 104 -0.83 7.57 -14.37
N GLN A 105 0.31 8.27 -14.49
CA GLN A 105 0.42 9.51 -15.27
C GLN A 105 0.03 9.30 -16.73
N ARG A 106 0.52 8.22 -17.36
CA ARG A 106 0.18 7.90 -18.75
C ARG A 106 -1.31 7.66 -18.99
N LEU A 107 -2.01 7.07 -18.02
CA LEU A 107 -3.43 6.73 -18.14
C LEU A 107 -4.36 7.89 -17.75
N HIS A 108 -3.94 8.76 -16.84
CA HIS A 108 -4.83 9.71 -16.17
C HIS A 108 -4.32 11.16 -16.10
N GLY A 109 -3.11 11.44 -16.60
CA GLY A 109 -2.48 12.76 -16.57
C GLY A 109 -1.63 13.01 -15.32
N ASP A 110 -0.99 14.17 -15.25
CA ASP A 110 0.01 14.50 -14.23
C ASP A 110 -0.57 14.83 -12.85
N ASP A 111 -1.86 15.22 -12.79
CA ASP A 111 -2.55 15.58 -11.53
C ASP A 111 -3.26 14.37 -10.90
N VAL A 112 -2.48 13.33 -10.58
CA VAL A 112 -2.97 12.11 -9.93
C VAL A 112 -2.11 11.70 -8.74
N LEU A 113 -2.76 11.12 -7.73
CA LEU A 113 -2.07 10.54 -6.58
C LEU A 113 -1.97 9.02 -6.73
N VAL A 114 -0.87 8.45 -6.27
CA VAL A 114 -0.65 7.00 -6.18
C VAL A 114 -0.79 6.55 -4.74
N LEU A 115 -1.72 5.63 -4.48
CA LEU A 115 -1.84 4.92 -3.21
C LEU A 115 -1.18 3.54 -3.33
N ALA A 116 0.04 3.43 -2.83
CA ALA A 116 0.77 2.17 -2.76
C ALA A 116 0.22 1.25 -1.66
N LEU A 117 -0.15 0.03 -2.05
CA LEU A 117 -0.74 -0.99 -1.20
C LEU A 117 0.01 -2.32 -1.36
N ALA A 118 0.31 -2.99 -0.25
CA ALA A 118 0.74 -4.38 -0.30
C ALA A 118 -0.47 -5.31 -0.47
N ALA A 119 -0.39 -6.27 -1.39
CA ALA A 119 -1.48 -7.20 -1.69
C ALA A 119 -1.75 -8.25 -0.57
N ASP A 120 -0.86 -8.33 0.42
CA ASP A 120 -0.82 -9.37 1.45
C ASP A 120 -1.07 -8.82 2.87
N HIS A 121 -1.54 -7.58 2.99
CA HIS A 121 -1.91 -6.97 4.27
C HIS A 121 -3.39 -7.19 4.58
N VAL A 122 -3.66 -7.55 5.83
CA VAL A 122 -5.02 -7.63 6.37
C VAL A 122 -5.36 -6.29 7.02
N VAL A 123 -6.45 -5.66 6.57
CA VAL A 123 -6.93 -4.39 7.14
C VAL A 123 -8.38 -4.56 7.58
N LEU A 124 -8.57 -4.79 8.88
CA LEU A 124 -9.90 -5.09 9.45
C LEU A 124 -10.82 -3.86 9.58
N LYS A 125 -10.23 -2.66 9.65
CA LYS A 125 -10.97 -1.40 9.83
C LYS A 125 -10.97 -0.58 8.54
N SER A 126 -11.58 -1.12 7.47
CA SER A 126 -11.57 -0.49 6.14
C SER A 126 -12.08 0.95 6.12
N LYS A 127 -13.12 1.27 6.90
CA LYS A 127 -13.63 2.65 7.00
C LYS A 127 -12.58 3.62 7.58
N ALA A 128 -11.93 3.24 8.67
CA ALA A 128 -10.88 4.05 9.29
C ALA A 128 -9.67 4.20 8.36
N PHE A 129 -9.34 3.16 7.59
CA PHE A 129 -8.30 3.23 6.56
C PHE A 129 -8.65 4.25 5.48
N LEU A 130 -9.88 4.23 4.95
CA LEU A 130 -10.33 5.18 3.94
C LEU A 130 -10.40 6.63 4.46
N GLU A 131 -10.80 6.83 5.72
CA GLU A 131 -10.74 8.15 6.37
C GLU A 131 -9.29 8.65 6.47
N ALA A 132 -8.33 7.77 6.79
CA ALA A 132 -6.92 8.11 6.79
C ALA A 132 -6.39 8.43 5.39
N VAL A 133 -6.82 7.69 4.36
CA VAL A 133 -6.48 7.97 2.95
C VAL A 133 -7.00 9.34 2.52
N GLY A 134 -8.22 9.72 2.92
CA GLY A 134 -8.77 11.05 2.61
C GLY A 134 -7.90 12.19 3.16
N LYS A 135 -7.51 12.12 4.45
CA LYS A 135 -6.61 13.10 5.06
C LYS A 135 -5.22 13.08 4.43
N ALA A 136 -4.70 11.89 4.14
CA ALA A 136 -3.43 11.73 3.46
C ALA A 136 -3.45 12.38 2.07
N ALA A 137 -4.57 12.31 1.34
CA ALA A 137 -4.69 12.88 0.01
C ALA A 137 -4.55 14.40 0.01
N GLU A 138 -5.11 15.08 1.01
CA GLU A 138 -4.93 16.53 1.18
C GLU A 138 -3.46 16.91 1.40
N VAL A 139 -2.72 16.10 2.17
CA VAL A 139 -1.28 16.32 2.40
C VAL A 139 -0.47 15.96 1.15
N ALA A 140 -0.77 14.85 0.49
CA ALA A 140 -0.06 14.36 -0.69
C ALA A 140 -0.20 15.33 -1.86
N ALA A 141 -1.38 15.94 -2.05
CA ALA A 141 -1.65 16.97 -3.06
C ALA A 141 -0.74 18.21 -2.92
N THR A 142 -0.04 18.38 -1.78
CA THR A 142 0.97 19.44 -1.59
C THR A 142 2.38 19.05 -2.00
N GLY A 143 2.56 17.94 -2.73
CA GLY A 143 3.87 17.46 -3.19
C GLY A 143 4.59 16.53 -2.20
N LYS A 144 3.90 16.03 -1.17
CA LYS A 144 4.51 15.22 -0.10
C LYS A 144 4.26 13.72 -0.28
N ILE A 145 5.20 12.92 0.21
CA ILE A 145 5.00 11.47 0.39
C ILE A 145 4.45 11.24 1.79
N VAL A 146 3.29 10.60 1.87
CA VAL A 146 2.60 10.28 3.12
C VAL A 146 2.75 8.78 3.41
N THR A 147 3.05 8.44 4.66
CA THR A 147 3.06 7.06 5.18
C THR A 147 1.98 6.91 6.25
N PHE A 148 1.55 5.67 6.51
CA PHE A 148 0.51 5.36 7.48
C PHE A 148 1.12 4.67 8.70
N GLY A 149 1.00 5.33 9.85
CA GLY A 149 1.50 4.81 11.13
C GLY A 149 0.48 3.92 11.84
N ILE A 150 0.94 2.79 12.38
CA ILE A 150 0.14 1.90 13.23
C ILE A 150 0.70 1.96 14.66
N VAL A 151 -0.18 2.05 15.66
CA VAL A 151 0.24 2.01 17.08
C VAL A 151 0.85 0.64 17.38
N PRO A 152 2.13 0.55 17.80
CA PRO A 152 2.77 -0.71 18.11
C PRO A 152 2.15 -1.38 19.35
N ASP A 153 1.96 -2.70 19.30
CA ASP A 153 1.61 -3.52 20.47
C ASP A 153 2.80 -4.31 21.04
N SER A 154 3.93 -4.33 20.32
CA SER A 154 5.12 -5.12 20.67
C SER A 154 6.39 -4.62 19.95
N PRO A 155 7.60 -4.91 20.47
CA PRO A 155 8.85 -4.45 19.86
C PRO A 155 9.25 -5.34 18.67
N ARG A 156 8.62 -5.10 17.50
CA ARG A 156 8.82 -5.87 16.26
C ARG A 156 10.07 -5.42 15.53
N THR A 157 11.11 -6.25 15.48
CA THR A 157 12.35 -5.97 14.73
C THR A 157 12.21 -6.13 13.21
N SER A 158 11.13 -6.75 12.74
CA SER A 158 10.88 -6.98 11.32
C SER A 158 10.18 -5.81 10.61
N TYR A 159 9.77 -4.78 11.36
CA TYR A 159 9.01 -3.64 10.84
C TYR A 159 9.84 -2.37 10.83
N GLY A 160 9.45 -1.42 9.97
CA GLY A 160 9.89 -0.04 10.07
C GLY A 160 9.16 0.71 11.18
N TYR A 161 9.79 1.74 11.72
CA TYR A 161 9.26 2.63 12.73
C TYR A 161 9.31 4.09 12.23
N ILE A 162 8.30 4.87 12.60
CA ILE A 162 8.10 6.26 12.21
C ILE A 162 8.01 7.07 13.49
N ARG A 163 8.86 8.09 13.62
CA ARG A 163 8.75 9.09 14.69
C ARG A 163 7.82 10.21 14.24
N PRO A 164 6.66 10.42 14.88
CA PRO A 164 5.84 11.60 14.61
C PRO A 164 6.61 12.87 14.99
N GLY A 165 6.58 13.87 14.10
CA GLY A 165 7.11 15.21 14.28
C GLY A 165 5.99 16.22 14.52
N ALA A 166 6.17 17.44 14.03
CA ALA A 166 5.20 18.51 14.21
C ALA A 166 3.85 18.19 13.52
N PRO A 167 2.70 18.56 14.13
CA PRO A 167 1.39 18.34 13.53
C PRO A 167 1.23 19.16 12.24
N LEU A 168 0.52 18.59 11.26
CA LEU A 168 0.21 19.25 9.99
C LEU A 168 -1.21 19.85 9.99
N PRO A 169 -1.45 21.00 9.32
CA PRO A 169 -2.76 21.64 9.27
C PRO A 169 -3.88 20.75 8.70
N ALA A 170 -3.58 19.93 7.68
CA ALA A 170 -4.53 18.99 7.06
C ALA A 170 -4.70 17.68 7.85
N GLY A 171 -4.09 17.58 9.03
CA GLY A 171 -4.06 16.38 9.86
C GLY A 171 -2.83 15.52 9.64
N GLY A 172 -2.56 14.65 10.62
CA GLY A 172 -1.31 13.88 10.68
C GLY A 172 -0.15 14.71 11.23
N ASN A 173 1.06 14.16 11.11
CA ASN A 173 2.30 14.78 11.58
C ASN A 173 3.36 14.71 10.48
N ALA A 174 4.28 15.67 10.47
CA ALA A 174 5.55 15.51 9.76
C ALA A 174 6.27 14.26 10.29
N VAL A 175 7.10 13.63 9.46
CA VAL A 175 7.92 12.50 9.89
C VAL A 175 9.26 13.04 10.40
N ALA A 176 9.50 12.93 11.70
CA ALA A 176 10.78 13.35 12.30
C ALA A 176 11.90 12.32 12.07
N ALA A 177 11.54 11.04 11.97
CA ALA A 177 12.47 9.97 11.63
C ALA A 177 11.72 8.78 11.01
N PHE A 178 12.37 8.09 10.08
CA PHE A 178 11.92 6.84 9.48
C PHE A 178 13.05 5.83 9.59
N VAL A 179 12.83 4.73 10.30
CA VAL A 179 13.87 3.75 10.64
C VAL A 179 13.39 2.36 10.27
N GLU A 180 14.17 1.62 9.48
CA GLU A 180 13.82 0.27 9.07
C GLU A 180 14.48 -0.79 9.97
N LYS A 181 13.68 -1.72 10.47
CA LYS A 181 14.11 -2.98 11.10
C LYS A 181 15.18 -2.81 12.20
N PRO A 182 14.86 -2.06 13.27
CA PRO A 182 15.78 -1.89 14.39
C PRO A 182 16.02 -3.23 15.13
N ASP A 183 17.10 -3.28 15.91
CA ASP A 183 17.28 -4.33 16.90
C ASP A 183 16.19 -4.28 17.99
N ARG A 184 16.12 -5.32 18.83
CA ARG A 184 15.05 -5.49 19.84
C ARG A 184 15.09 -4.40 20.92
N GLU A 185 16.27 -3.97 21.34
CA GLU A 185 16.42 -2.95 22.38
C GLU A 185 15.93 -1.59 21.86
N THR A 186 16.39 -1.23 20.66
CA THR A 186 15.97 -0.04 19.93
C THR A 186 14.47 -0.06 19.65
N ALA A 187 13.88 -1.19 19.23
CA ALA A 187 12.44 -1.33 19.01
C ALA A 187 11.63 -1.09 20.30
N SER A 188 12.13 -1.57 21.44
CA SER A 188 11.49 -1.36 22.75
C SER A 188 11.54 0.11 23.15
N ARG A 189 12.67 0.78 22.93
CA ARG A 189 12.80 2.23 23.15
C ARG A 189 11.84 3.02 22.27
N TYR A 190 11.75 2.71 20.97
CA TYR A 190 10.84 3.38 20.05
C TYR A 190 9.38 3.32 20.49
N MET A 191 8.92 2.19 21.05
CA MET A 191 7.57 2.10 21.62
C MET A 191 7.38 3.07 22.78
N SER A 192 8.33 3.15 23.72
CA SER A 192 8.26 4.08 24.85
C SER A 192 8.31 5.56 24.43
N GLU A 193 8.93 5.86 23.28
CA GLU A 193 9.03 7.21 22.73
C GLU A 193 7.86 7.59 21.82
N GLY A 194 6.85 6.73 21.68
CA GLY A 194 5.65 7.01 20.88
C GLY A 194 5.86 6.89 19.37
N PHE A 195 6.85 6.12 18.92
CA PHE A 195 6.99 5.79 17.50
C PHE A 195 5.84 4.89 17.06
N LEU A 196 5.52 4.98 15.76
CA LEU A 196 4.51 4.16 15.10
C LEU A 196 5.19 3.13 14.21
N TRP A 197 4.56 1.98 13.97
CA TRP A 197 5.01 1.10 12.89
C TRP A 197 4.69 1.69 11.52
N ASN A 198 5.62 1.54 10.58
CA ASN A 198 5.37 1.74 9.17
C ASN A 198 4.44 0.65 8.65
N SER A 199 3.25 1.01 8.15
CA SER A 199 2.32 0.03 7.58
C SER A 199 2.76 -0.52 6.23
N GLY A 200 3.79 0.07 5.59
CA GLY A 200 4.20 -0.26 4.23
C GLY A 200 3.26 0.25 3.13
N ASN A 201 2.25 1.05 3.48
CA ASN A 201 1.41 1.76 2.51
C ASN A 201 1.91 3.21 2.40
N PHE A 202 1.82 3.77 1.20
CA PHE A 202 2.24 5.15 0.94
C PHE A 202 1.23 5.85 0.04
N LEU A 203 1.09 7.16 0.17
CA LEU A 203 0.31 7.99 -0.74
C LEU A 203 1.16 9.19 -1.18
N PHE A 204 1.30 9.41 -2.48
CA PHE A 204 2.17 10.45 -3.04
C PHE A 204 1.68 10.89 -4.43
N PRO A 205 2.04 12.08 -4.91
CA PRO A 205 1.84 12.47 -6.31
C PRO A 205 2.59 11.55 -7.26
N ALA A 206 1.94 11.14 -8.36
CA ALA A 206 2.54 10.27 -9.36
C ALA A 206 3.72 10.92 -10.09
#